data_AF-B0MEA3-F1
#
_entry.id   AF-B0MEA3-F1
#
_cell.length_a   1.000
_cell.length_b   1.000
_cell.length_c   1.000
_cell.angle_alpha   90.00
_cell.angle_beta   90.00
_cell.angle_gamma   90.00
#
_symmetry.space_group_name_H-M   'P 1'
#
loop_
_entity.id
_entity.type
_entity.pdbx_description
1 polymer ?
#
loop_
_entity_poly.entity_id
_entity_poly.type
_entity_poly.pdbx_seq_one_letter_code
_entity_poly.pdbx_strand_id
1 'polypeptide(L)'
;MNRMKLSAREKYSYGIGALGKDMICGVIFTYAMVYFTDVLKISAAFVGTLFFFAKFWDAVNDLGMGMVVDNTKTRWGKFRPWLAVGTLINAVVFACLFTDWGLSGTALYVFAAVMYILWGMTYTIMDIPYWSMLPNLTSDKSERDRVAVVPRIFASVGGSLIVGGFGLQIMDFLGKGDAQKGFSYFAYIITAVFIITIYGHKCKISGSCKSSEGREDIL
;
A
#
# COMPACT_ATOMS: atom_id res chain seq x y z
N MET A 1 -35.60 -4.55 12.15
CA MET A 1 -34.20 -4.73 11.72
C MET A 1 -33.55 -3.37 11.53
N ASN A 2 -32.78 -2.89 12.51
CA ASN A 2 -32.03 -1.63 12.39
C ASN A 2 -30.89 -1.82 11.38
N ARG A 3 -31.01 -1.18 10.21
CA ARG A 3 -29.98 -1.21 9.17
C ARG A 3 -28.79 -0.39 9.66
N MET A 4 -27.69 -1.04 10.04
CA MET A 4 -26.45 -0.33 10.38
C MET A 4 -25.87 0.29 9.11
N LYS A 5 -26.27 1.53 8.81
CA LYS A 5 -25.63 2.35 7.79
C LYS A 5 -24.30 2.82 8.37
N LEU A 6 -23.19 2.32 7.82
CA LEU A 6 -21.85 2.88 8.06
C LEU A 6 -21.90 4.39 7.85
N SER A 7 -21.36 5.14 8.80
CA SER A 7 -21.26 6.59 8.70
C SER A 7 -20.45 6.94 7.46
N ALA A 8 -20.87 7.95 6.70
CA ALA A 8 -20.13 8.42 5.53
C ALA A 8 -18.65 8.66 5.87
N ARG A 9 -18.37 9.11 7.10
CA ARG A 9 -17.02 9.35 7.63
C ARG A 9 -16.15 8.09 7.69
N GLU A 10 -16.72 6.92 7.95
CA GLU A 10 -16.02 5.63 7.97
C GLU A 10 -15.73 5.16 6.54
N LYS A 11 -16.73 5.30 5.64
CA LYS A 11 -16.58 4.99 4.22
C LYS A 11 -15.48 5.82 3.55
N TYR A 12 -15.43 7.12 3.83
CA TYR A 12 -14.38 8.00 3.33
C TYR A 12 -13.01 7.73 3.98
N SER A 13 -12.95 7.45 5.28
CA SER A 13 -11.66 7.13 5.93
C SER A 13 -11.06 5.83 5.39
N TYR A 14 -11.89 4.82 5.12
CA TYR A 14 -11.48 3.59 4.44
C TYR A 14 -10.97 3.91 3.02
N GLY A 15 -11.74 4.62 2.21
CA GLY A 15 -11.35 5.03 0.86
C GLY A 15 -10.04 5.83 0.78
N ILE A 16 -9.79 6.73 1.72
CA ILE A 16 -8.56 7.53 1.79
C ILE A 16 -7.35 6.64 2.13
N GLY A 17 -7.51 5.63 3.00
CA GLY A 17 -6.47 4.64 3.28
C GLY A 17 -6.08 3.82 2.03
N ALA A 18 -7.07 3.40 1.24
CA ALA A 18 -6.82 2.76 -0.05
C ALA A 18 -6.08 3.68 -1.04
N LEU A 19 -6.46 4.97 -1.10
CA LEU A 19 -5.81 5.92 -2.01
C LEU A 19 -4.29 5.89 -1.87
N GLY A 20 -3.78 6.06 -0.65
CA GLY A 20 -2.33 6.12 -0.44
C GLY A 20 -1.63 4.78 -0.70
N LYS A 21 -2.28 3.65 -0.37
CA LYS A 21 -1.76 2.31 -0.66
C LYS A 21 -1.64 2.10 -2.17
N ASP A 22 -2.70 2.43 -2.89
CA ASP A 22 -2.80 2.21 -4.32
C ASP A 22 -1.92 3.19 -5.11
N MET A 23 -1.65 4.38 -4.57
CA MET A 23 -0.62 5.28 -5.11
C MET A 23 0.78 4.65 -5.02
N ILE A 24 1.18 4.13 -3.85
CA ILE A 24 2.49 3.46 -3.69
C ILE A 24 2.60 2.27 -4.63
N CYS A 25 1.54 1.45 -4.69
CA CYS A 25 1.47 0.30 -5.58
C CYS A 25 1.56 0.69 -7.06
N GLY A 26 0.84 1.75 -7.45
CA GLY A 26 0.86 2.29 -8.81
C GLY A 26 2.24 2.78 -9.21
N VAL A 27 2.99 3.40 -8.29
CA VAL A 27 4.37 3.83 -8.55
C VAL A 27 5.26 2.63 -8.81
N ILE A 28 5.20 1.59 -7.99
CA ILE A 28 6.04 0.41 -8.22
C ILE A 28 5.67 -0.29 -9.52
N PHE A 29 4.39 -0.50 -9.80
CA PHE A 29 3.99 -1.19 -11.04
C PHE A 29 4.32 -0.41 -12.31
N THR A 30 4.26 0.92 -12.26
CA THR A 30 4.51 1.77 -13.45
C THR A 30 5.98 2.13 -13.61
N TYR A 31 6.67 2.42 -12.49
CA TYR A 31 7.97 3.06 -12.51
C TYR A 31 9.12 2.21 -11.98
N ALA A 32 8.89 1.07 -11.32
CA ALA A 32 10.00 0.27 -10.81
C ALA A 32 10.92 -0.21 -11.94
N MET A 33 10.37 -0.61 -13.09
CA MET A 33 11.18 -1.03 -14.24
C MET A 33 12.08 0.12 -14.72
N VAL A 34 11.49 1.29 -14.99
CA VAL A 34 12.20 2.50 -15.42
C VAL A 34 13.26 2.91 -14.39
N TYR A 35 12.95 2.87 -13.10
CA TYR A 35 13.89 3.19 -12.05
C TYR A 35 15.09 2.23 -12.02
N PHE A 36 14.85 0.92 -12.09
CA PHE A 36 15.94 -0.05 -12.09
C PHE A 36 16.80 0.01 -13.35
N THR A 37 16.21 0.21 -14.53
CA THR A 37 16.94 0.21 -15.81
C THR A 37 17.57 1.55 -16.14
N ASP A 38 16.84 2.66 -15.96
CA ASP A 38 17.24 3.95 -16.51
C ASP A 38 17.95 4.81 -15.47
N VAL A 39 17.59 4.66 -14.19
CA VAL A 39 18.22 5.39 -13.07
C VAL A 39 19.38 4.59 -12.49
N LEU A 40 19.11 3.36 -12.03
CA LEU A 40 20.13 2.51 -11.41
C LEU A 40 21.01 1.76 -12.42
N LYS A 41 20.69 1.83 -13.72
CA LYS A 41 21.46 1.21 -14.82
C LYS A 41 21.69 -0.30 -14.63
N ILE A 42 20.71 -0.97 -14.05
CA ILE A 42 20.68 -2.44 -13.91
C ILE A 42 20.22 -3.05 -15.23
N SER A 43 20.80 -4.19 -15.59
CA SER A 43 20.38 -4.93 -16.79
C SER A 43 18.88 -5.26 -16.75
N ALA A 44 18.15 -4.89 -17.80
CA ALA A 44 16.73 -5.19 -17.95
C ALA A 44 16.42 -6.70 -17.88
N ALA A 45 17.35 -7.56 -18.34
CA ALA A 45 17.20 -9.01 -18.24
C ALA A 45 17.20 -9.49 -16.77
N PHE A 46 18.03 -8.89 -15.92
CA PHE A 46 18.04 -9.18 -14.49
C PHE A 46 16.76 -8.68 -13.80
N VAL A 47 16.32 -7.46 -14.12
CA VAL A 47 15.08 -6.90 -13.55
C VAL A 47 13.85 -7.72 -13.96
N GLY A 48 13.79 -8.16 -15.23
CA GLY A 48 12.70 -9.01 -15.72
C GLY A 48 12.64 -10.37 -15.04
N THR A 49 13.80 -11.02 -14.84
CA THR A 49 13.86 -12.29 -14.09
C THR A 49 13.51 -12.09 -12.62
N LEU A 50 13.98 -11.00 -11.98
CA LEU A 50 13.58 -10.63 -10.62
C LEU A 50 12.06 -10.48 -10.50
N PHE A 51 11.41 -9.75 -11.40
CA PHE A 51 9.95 -9.57 -11.38
C PHE A 51 9.21 -10.88 -11.56
N PHE A 52 9.72 -11.76 -12.44
CA PHE A 52 9.14 -13.09 -12.63
C PHE A 52 9.19 -13.91 -11.33
N PHE A 53 10.36 -14.04 -10.70
CA PHE A 53 10.50 -14.78 -9.45
C PHE A 53 9.73 -14.14 -8.28
N ALA A 54 9.70 -12.80 -8.23
CA ALA A 54 8.93 -12.08 -7.23
C ALA A 54 7.44 -12.40 -7.32
N LYS A 55 6.87 -12.56 -8.52
CA LYS A 55 5.46 -12.97 -8.68
C LYS A 55 5.17 -14.36 -8.10
N PHE A 56 6.08 -15.32 -8.28
CA PHE A 56 5.93 -16.63 -7.64
C PHE A 56 6.03 -16.53 -6.12
N TRP A 57 6.96 -15.71 -5.61
CA TRP A 57 7.10 -15.46 -4.18
C TRP A 57 5.86 -14.79 -3.59
N ASP A 58 5.31 -13.79 -4.26
CA ASP A 58 4.08 -13.09 -3.86
C ASP A 58 2.92 -14.07 -3.72
N ALA A 59 2.74 -14.98 -4.68
CA ALA A 59 1.68 -15.99 -4.60
C ALA A 59 1.77 -16.88 -3.35
N VAL A 60 3.00 -17.21 -2.91
CA VAL A 60 3.22 -17.97 -1.67
C VAL A 60 2.93 -17.12 -0.43
N ASN A 61 3.39 -15.86 -0.41
CA ASN A 61 3.13 -14.94 0.69
C ASN A 61 1.63 -14.65 0.84
N ASP A 62 0.90 -14.53 -0.26
CA ASP A 62 -0.53 -14.24 -0.23
C ASP A 62 -1.31 -15.36 0.45
N LEU A 63 -0.98 -16.63 0.14
CA LEU A 63 -1.55 -17.80 0.81
C LEU A 63 -1.17 -17.85 2.29
N GLY A 64 0.10 -17.60 2.60
CA GLY A 64 0.60 -17.57 3.98
C GLY A 64 -0.11 -16.51 4.83
N MET A 65 -0.22 -15.30 4.30
CA MET A 65 -0.84 -14.18 5.00
C MET A 65 -2.34 -14.41 5.20
N GLY A 66 -3.04 -15.04 4.27
CA GLY A 66 -4.43 -15.46 4.47
C GLY A 66 -4.60 -16.31 5.73
N MET A 67 -3.76 -17.34 5.90
CA MET A 67 -3.78 -18.20 7.09
C MET A 67 -3.39 -17.46 8.38
N VAL A 68 -2.42 -16.55 8.30
CA VAL A 68 -1.97 -15.76 9.46
C VAL A 68 -3.08 -14.80 9.92
N VAL A 69 -3.72 -14.11 8.99
CA VAL A 69 -4.88 -13.25 9.29
C VAL A 69 -5.96 -14.08 9.95
N ASP A 70 -6.27 -15.27 9.43
CA ASP A 70 -7.31 -16.13 9.95
C ASP A 70 -7.08 -16.61 11.38
N ASN A 71 -5.84 -16.88 11.75
CA ASN A 71 -5.45 -17.32 13.09
C ASN A 71 -5.15 -16.18 14.08
N THR A 72 -5.11 -14.92 13.64
CA THR A 72 -4.77 -13.79 14.52
C THR A 72 -5.94 -13.44 15.44
N LYS A 73 -5.77 -13.65 16.75
CA LYS A 73 -6.69 -13.17 17.81
C LYS A 73 -5.98 -12.13 18.68
N THR A 74 -6.25 -10.85 18.45
CA THR A 74 -5.63 -9.73 19.17
C THR A 74 -6.68 -8.85 19.85
N ARG A 75 -6.32 -8.24 21.00
CA ARG A 75 -7.17 -7.34 21.79
C ARG A 75 -7.63 -6.07 21.05
N TRP A 76 -7.05 -5.78 19.89
CA TRP A 76 -7.39 -4.65 19.02
C TRP A 76 -8.11 -5.09 17.73
N GLY A 77 -8.60 -6.33 17.66
CA GLY A 77 -9.28 -6.90 16.49
C GLY A 77 -8.32 -7.58 15.50
N LYS A 78 -8.87 -8.43 14.62
CA LYS A 78 -8.16 -9.36 13.72
C LYS A 78 -7.28 -8.68 12.66
N PHE A 79 -7.74 -7.58 12.07
CA PHE A 79 -7.10 -6.95 10.88
C PHE A 79 -6.27 -5.69 11.21
N ARG A 80 -6.57 -5.01 12.33
CA ARG A 80 -6.05 -3.65 12.60
C ARG A 80 -4.54 -3.61 12.91
N PRO A 81 -3.96 -4.55 13.69
CA PRO A 81 -2.52 -4.55 13.95
C PRO A 81 -1.72 -4.76 12.66
N TRP A 82 -2.16 -5.70 11.82
CA TRP A 82 -1.53 -6.01 10.54
C TRP A 82 -1.59 -4.85 9.56
N LEU A 83 -2.73 -4.17 9.47
CA LEU A 83 -2.83 -2.97 8.64
C LEU A 83 -1.90 -1.88 9.16
N ALA A 84 -1.94 -1.54 10.46
CA ALA A 84 -1.12 -0.46 11.00
C ALA A 84 0.40 -0.73 10.88
N VAL A 85 0.84 -1.96 11.18
CA VAL A 85 2.25 -2.36 11.12
C VAL A 85 2.69 -2.51 9.67
N GLY A 86 1.93 -3.23 8.85
CA GLY A 86 2.22 -3.44 7.43
C GLY A 86 2.32 -2.13 6.67
N THR A 87 1.41 -1.19 6.91
CA THR A 87 1.45 0.12 6.27
C THR A 87 2.69 0.94 6.68
N LEU A 88 3.08 0.93 7.96
CA LEU A 88 4.28 1.64 8.42
C LEU A 88 5.55 1.04 7.84
N ILE A 89 5.68 -0.29 7.86
CA ILE A 89 6.86 -0.97 7.31
C ILE A 89 6.92 -0.74 5.80
N ASN A 90 5.80 -0.88 5.08
CA ASN A 90 5.76 -0.66 3.63
C ASN A 90 6.17 0.78 3.26
N ALA A 91 5.75 1.78 4.04
CA ALA A 91 6.14 3.18 3.84
C ALA A 91 7.66 3.38 3.98
N VAL A 92 8.27 2.78 5.00
CA VAL A 92 9.72 2.85 5.23
C VAL A 92 10.48 2.12 4.12
N VAL A 93 10.07 0.89 3.78
CA VAL A 93 10.71 0.10 2.74
C VAL A 93 10.62 0.79 1.38
N PHE A 94 9.46 1.37 1.04
CA PHE A 94 9.27 2.12 -0.19
C PHE A 94 10.18 3.37 -0.24
N ALA A 95 10.26 4.15 0.84
CA ALA A 95 11.18 5.28 0.91
C ALA A 95 12.64 4.83 0.74
N CYS A 96 13.04 3.75 1.44
CA CYS A 96 14.39 3.19 1.34
C CYS A 96 14.71 2.65 -0.06
N LEU A 97 13.73 2.11 -0.79
CA LEU A 97 13.91 1.57 -2.14
C LEU A 97 14.25 2.66 -3.16
N PHE A 98 13.64 3.84 -3.03
CA PHE A 98 13.91 4.99 -3.90
C PHE A 98 15.05 5.88 -3.40
N THR A 99 15.55 5.66 -2.18
CA THR A 99 16.71 6.39 -1.64
C THR A 99 17.98 5.93 -2.35
N ASP A 100 18.82 6.87 -2.77
CA ASP A 100 20.16 6.54 -3.25
C ASP A 100 21.10 6.22 -2.09
N TRP A 101 21.58 4.97 -2.07
CA TRP A 101 22.56 4.50 -1.10
C TRP A 101 24.00 4.55 -1.62
N GLY A 102 24.22 5.05 -2.84
CA GLY A 102 25.54 5.11 -3.48
C GLY A 102 26.13 3.73 -3.78
N LEU A 103 25.29 2.69 -3.81
CA LEU A 103 25.71 1.32 -4.07
C LEU A 103 26.03 1.13 -5.57
N SER A 104 27.10 0.39 -5.87
CA SER A 104 27.52 0.13 -7.24
C SER A 104 27.87 -1.35 -7.46
N GLY A 105 27.81 -1.79 -8.72
CA GLY A 105 28.14 -3.17 -9.10
C GLY A 105 27.19 -4.20 -8.50
N THR A 106 27.69 -5.37 -8.12
CA THR A 106 26.89 -6.52 -7.63
C THR A 106 26.07 -6.20 -6.38
N ALA A 107 26.56 -5.31 -5.50
CA ALA A 107 25.84 -4.92 -4.30
C ALA A 107 24.50 -4.23 -4.63
N LEU A 108 24.45 -3.45 -5.70
CA LEU A 108 23.23 -2.79 -6.18
C LEU A 108 22.19 -3.81 -6.67
N TYR A 109 22.64 -4.86 -7.37
CA TYR A 109 21.76 -5.92 -7.88
C TYR A 109 21.13 -6.71 -6.74
N VAL A 110 21.92 -7.08 -5.73
CA VAL A 110 21.43 -7.77 -4.53
C VAL A 110 20.48 -6.87 -3.75
N PHE A 111 20.84 -5.60 -3.55
CA PHE A 111 19.99 -4.62 -2.88
C PHE A 111 18.64 -4.46 -3.58
N ALA A 112 18.63 -4.28 -4.91
CA ALA A 112 17.41 -4.17 -5.71
C ALA A 112 16.52 -5.40 -5.56
N ALA A 113 17.09 -6.61 -5.61
CA ALA A 113 16.35 -7.85 -5.44
C ALA A 113 15.72 -7.97 -4.04
N VAL A 114 16.52 -7.76 -2.99
CA VAL A 114 16.05 -7.85 -1.60
C VAL A 114 14.99 -6.80 -1.31
N MET A 115 15.22 -5.55 -1.70
CA MET A 115 14.28 -4.45 -1.44
C MET A 115 12.96 -4.64 -2.20
N TYR A 116 13.00 -5.12 -3.43
CA TYR A 116 11.79 -5.40 -4.21
C TYR A 116 10.95 -6.52 -3.58
N ILE A 117 11.60 -7.62 -3.18
CA ILE A 117 10.93 -8.73 -2.50
C ILE A 117 10.36 -8.29 -1.15
N LEU A 118 11.15 -7.52 -0.38
CA LEU A 118 10.73 -7.01 0.93
C LEU A 118 9.53 -6.08 0.79
N TRP A 119 9.54 -5.20 -0.22
CA TRP A 119 8.40 -4.33 -0.53
C TRP A 119 7.15 -5.17 -0.85
N GLY A 120 7.27 -6.17 -1.72
CA GLY A 120 6.16 -7.08 -2.07
C GLY A 120 5.57 -7.78 -0.85
N MET A 121 6.41 -8.33 0.03
CA MET A 121 5.96 -8.95 1.29
C MET A 121 5.18 -7.96 2.17
N THR A 122 5.70 -6.75 2.34
CA THR A 122 5.04 -5.74 3.17
C THR A 122 3.74 -5.23 2.55
N TYR A 123 3.66 -5.22 1.22
CA TYR A 123 2.44 -4.92 0.49
C TYR A 123 1.37 -5.99 0.72
N THR A 124 1.70 -7.28 0.60
CA THR A 124 0.78 -8.40 0.89
C THR A 124 0.23 -8.34 2.31
N ILE A 125 1.09 -8.08 3.30
CA ILE A 125 0.71 -7.96 4.72
C ILE A 125 -0.31 -6.85 4.96
N MET A 126 -0.31 -5.80 4.12
CA MET A 126 -1.25 -4.70 4.20
C MET A 126 -2.51 -4.93 3.36
N ASP A 127 -2.37 -5.43 2.13
CA ASP A 127 -3.45 -5.49 1.14
C ASP A 127 -4.48 -6.58 1.47
N ILE A 128 -4.03 -7.77 1.88
CA ILE A 128 -4.93 -8.90 2.18
C ILE A 128 -5.86 -8.59 3.36
N PRO A 129 -5.36 -8.12 4.53
CA PRO A 129 -6.24 -7.73 5.63
C PRO A 129 -7.17 -6.57 5.26
N TYR A 130 -6.70 -5.64 4.42
CA TYR A 130 -7.48 -4.49 3.99
C TYR A 130 -8.74 -4.95 3.24
N TRP A 131 -8.57 -5.72 2.17
CA TRP A 131 -9.72 -6.24 1.41
C TRP A 131 -10.57 -7.23 2.19
N SER A 132 -9.96 -8.00 3.10
CA SER A 132 -10.67 -8.94 3.98
C SER A 132 -11.52 -8.26 5.06
N MET A 133 -11.27 -6.98 5.35
CA MET A 133 -12.09 -6.20 6.29
C MET A 133 -13.40 -5.72 5.66
N LEU A 134 -13.43 -5.51 4.34
CA LEU A 134 -14.61 -5.01 3.61
C LEU A 134 -15.86 -5.87 3.83
N PRO A 135 -15.77 -7.22 3.82
CA PRO A 135 -16.90 -8.07 4.17
C PRO A 135 -17.43 -7.89 5.59
N ASN A 136 -16.56 -7.64 6.55
CA ASN A 136 -16.93 -7.53 7.97
C ASN A 136 -17.51 -6.14 8.32
N LEU A 137 -17.36 -5.15 7.45
CA LEU A 137 -17.90 -3.80 7.65
C LEU A 137 -19.42 -3.71 7.47
N THR A 138 -20.01 -4.56 6.63
CA THR A 138 -21.47 -4.59 6.41
C THR A 138 -21.95 -5.96 5.93
N SER A 139 -23.08 -6.40 6.48
CA SER A 139 -23.79 -7.61 6.10
C SER A 139 -24.74 -7.43 4.91
N ASP A 140 -24.99 -6.18 4.47
CA ASP A 140 -25.77 -5.88 3.27
C ASP A 140 -24.87 -5.82 2.02
N LYS A 141 -25.16 -6.69 1.05
CA LYS A 141 -24.42 -6.80 -0.22
C LYS A 141 -24.44 -5.49 -1.01
N SER A 142 -25.58 -4.78 -1.05
CA SER A 142 -25.69 -3.53 -1.82
C SER A 142 -24.87 -2.40 -1.21
N GLU A 143 -24.83 -2.31 0.13
CA GLU A 143 -23.99 -1.33 0.81
C GLU A 143 -22.51 -1.71 0.73
N ARG A 144 -22.16 -3.02 0.73
CA ARG A 144 -20.79 -3.48 0.52
C ARG A 144 -20.25 -3.04 -0.83
N ASP A 145 -21.03 -3.23 -1.90
CA ASP A 145 -20.64 -2.83 -3.25
C ASP A 145 -20.40 -1.32 -3.33
N ARG A 146 -21.27 -0.51 -2.72
CA ARG A 146 -21.10 0.95 -2.65
C ARG A 146 -19.85 1.37 -1.88
N VAL A 147 -19.52 0.67 -0.80
CA VAL A 147 -18.30 0.95 -0.01
C VAL A 147 -17.04 0.50 -0.76
N ALA A 148 -17.11 -0.58 -1.55
CA ALA A 148 -16.00 -1.08 -2.37
C ALA A 148 -15.60 -0.12 -3.50
N VAL A 149 -16.58 0.62 -4.04
CA VAL A 149 -16.37 1.56 -5.16
C VAL A 149 -15.55 2.77 -4.75
N VAL A 150 -15.70 3.27 -3.51
CA VAL A 150 -15.01 4.49 -3.04
C VAL A 150 -13.47 4.32 -3.07
N PRO A 151 -12.87 3.27 -2.44
CA PRO A 151 -11.46 2.92 -2.62
C PRO A 151 -11.01 2.85 -4.08
N ARG A 152 -11.80 2.21 -4.96
CA ARG A 152 -11.42 2.03 -6.37
C ARG A 152 -11.37 3.33 -7.15
N ILE A 153 -12.31 4.24 -6.92
CA ILE A 153 -12.28 5.56 -7.57
C ILE A 153 -11.03 6.33 -7.13
N PHE A 154 -10.75 6.33 -5.83
CA PHE A 154 -9.56 6.96 -5.29
C PHE A 154 -8.26 6.31 -5.78
N ALA A 155 -8.24 4.98 -5.93
CA ALA A 155 -7.14 4.23 -6.52
C ALA A 155 -6.91 4.61 -7.98
N SER A 156 -7.96 4.72 -8.79
CA SER A 156 -7.85 5.14 -10.18
C SER A 156 -7.34 6.57 -10.32
N VAL A 157 -7.80 7.48 -9.44
CA VAL A 157 -7.33 8.88 -9.46
C VAL A 157 -5.88 8.98 -8.98
N GLY A 158 -5.52 8.31 -7.88
CA GLY A 158 -4.18 8.35 -7.32
C GLY A 158 -3.15 7.58 -8.16
N GLY A 159 -3.43 6.30 -8.42
CA GLY A 159 -2.52 5.39 -9.11
C GLY A 159 -2.46 5.59 -10.63
N SER A 160 -3.61 5.78 -11.29
CA SER A 160 -3.61 5.85 -12.76
C SER A 160 -3.50 7.29 -13.28
N LEU A 161 -4.24 8.24 -12.71
CA LEU A 161 -4.20 9.64 -13.18
C LEU A 161 -2.97 10.39 -12.66
N ILE A 162 -2.77 10.45 -11.34
CA ILE A 162 -1.67 11.24 -10.75
C ILE A 162 -0.34 10.54 -11.01
N VAL A 163 -0.23 9.26 -10.63
CA VAL A 163 1.02 8.51 -10.81
C VAL A 163 1.22 8.15 -12.28
N GLY A 164 0.30 7.43 -12.92
CA GLY A 164 0.49 7.02 -14.33
C GLY A 164 0.51 8.17 -15.35
N GLY A 165 -0.38 9.15 -15.20
CA GLY A 165 -0.53 10.25 -16.17
C GLY A 165 0.44 11.41 -15.95
N PHE A 166 0.62 11.86 -14.71
CA PHE A 166 1.43 13.03 -14.37
C PHE A 166 2.73 12.71 -13.64
N GLY A 167 2.98 11.44 -13.25
CA GLY A 167 4.11 11.07 -12.41
C GLY A 167 5.46 11.45 -13.01
N LEU A 168 5.69 11.15 -14.29
CA LEU A 168 6.94 11.52 -14.99
C LEU A 168 7.14 13.04 -15.06
N GLN A 169 6.08 13.80 -15.33
CA GLN A 169 6.16 15.27 -15.39
C GLN A 169 6.47 15.88 -14.02
N ILE A 170 5.87 15.33 -12.96
CA ILE A 170 6.11 15.75 -11.58
C ILE A 170 7.54 15.40 -11.16
N MET A 171 8.02 14.19 -11.50
CA MET A 171 9.39 13.74 -11.22
C MET A 171 10.43 14.58 -11.96
N ASP A 172 10.19 14.91 -13.23
CA ASP A 172 11.09 15.75 -14.02
C ASP A 172 11.15 17.19 -13.46
N PHE A 173 10.00 17.74 -13.09
CA PHE A 173 9.91 19.04 -12.43
C PHE A 173 10.60 19.08 -11.05
N LEU A 174 10.43 18.04 -10.23
CA LEU A 174 11.07 17.92 -8.91
C LEU A 174 12.57 17.64 -9.01
N GLY A 175 13.00 16.87 -10.02
CA GLY A 175 14.38 16.47 -10.24
C GLY A 175 15.26 17.59 -10.78
N LYS A 176 14.68 18.63 -11.40
CA LYS A 176 15.42 19.74 -12.07
C LYS A 176 16.56 19.21 -12.96
N GLY A 177 16.30 18.14 -13.71
CA GLY A 177 17.28 17.47 -14.59
C GLY A 177 18.04 16.28 -13.99
N ASP A 178 17.87 16.01 -12.69
CA ASP A 178 18.41 14.81 -12.02
C ASP A 178 17.28 13.80 -11.77
N ALA A 179 17.18 12.79 -12.64
CA ALA A 179 16.14 11.77 -12.59
C ALA A 179 16.12 11.06 -11.23
N GLN A 180 17.29 10.76 -10.65
CA GLN A 180 17.41 10.02 -9.40
C GLN A 180 16.82 10.79 -8.22
N LYS A 181 17.07 12.10 -8.15
CA LYS A 181 16.45 12.98 -7.16
C LYS A 181 14.95 13.17 -7.41
N GLY A 182 14.52 13.25 -8.67
CA GLY A 182 13.10 13.34 -9.03
C GLY A 182 12.29 12.16 -8.51
N PHE A 183 12.76 10.94 -8.72
CA PHE A 183 12.15 9.71 -8.19
C PHE A 183 12.16 9.68 -6.66
N SER A 184 13.29 10.03 -6.03
CA SER A 184 13.42 10.05 -4.56
C SER A 184 12.45 11.04 -3.91
N TYR A 185 12.38 12.28 -4.41
CA TYR A 185 11.48 13.30 -3.86
C TYR A 185 10.02 12.95 -4.08
N PHE A 186 9.67 12.39 -5.23
CA PHE A 186 8.31 11.92 -5.49
C PHE A 186 7.92 10.78 -4.54
N ALA A 187 8.82 9.82 -4.32
CA ALA A 187 8.62 8.74 -3.36
C ALA A 187 8.45 9.27 -1.92
N TYR A 188 9.23 10.27 -1.50
CA TYR A 188 9.08 10.90 -0.19
C TYR A 188 7.76 11.67 -0.05
N ILE A 189 7.32 12.38 -1.09
CA ILE A 189 6.01 13.07 -1.09
C ILE A 189 4.89 12.06 -0.92
N ILE A 190 4.91 10.96 -1.68
CA ILE A 190 3.89 9.90 -1.58
C ILE A 190 3.94 9.24 -0.20
N THR A 191 5.14 8.96 0.31
CA THR A 191 5.33 8.40 1.66
C THR A 191 4.79 9.34 2.73
N ALA A 192 5.03 10.65 2.61
CA ALA A 192 4.51 11.66 3.53
C ALA A 192 2.99 11.75 3.47
N VAL A 193 2.39 11.78 2.27
CA VAL A 193 0.94 11.74 2.06
C VAL A 193 0.35 10.46 2.67
N PHE A 194 1.05 9.34 2.55
CA PHE A 194 0.62 8.06 3.11
C PHE A 194 0.68 8.04 4.64
N ILE A 195 1.75 8.56 5.23
CA ILE A 195 1.90 8.71 6.67
C ILE A 195 0.82 9.65 7.22
N ILE A 196 0.59 10.80 6.60
CA ILE A 196 -0.47 11.76 6.99
C ILE A 196 -1.84 11.08 6.92
N THR A 197 -2.08 10.31 5.87
CA THR A 197 -3.30 9.52 5.71
C THR A 197 -3.48 8.50 6.84
N ILE A 198 -2.42 7.78 7.22
CA ILE A 198 -2.43 6.82 8.33
C ILE A 198 -2.67 7.50 9.67
N TYR A 199 -2.04 8.65 9.94
CA TYR A 199 -2.24 9.39 11.18
C TYR A 199 -3.66 9.98 11.27
N GLY A 200 -4.20 10.46 10.14
CA GLY A 200 -5.61 10.85 10.03
C GLY A 200 -6.57 9.68 10.22
N HIS A 201 -6.20 8.48 9.78
CA HIS A 201 -6.94 7.23 9.90
C HIS A 201 -6.91 6.65 11.33
N LYS A 202 -5.75 6.60 12.00
CA LYS A 202 -5.59 6.17 13.41
C LYS A 202 -6.46 7.01 14.35
N CYS A 203 -6.52 8.32 14.14
CA CYS A 203 -7.27 9.24 14.99
C CYS A 203 -8.79 9.09 14.86
N LYS A 204 -9.31 8.64 13.70
CA LYS A 204 -10.75 8.53 13.43
C LYS A 204 -11.36 7.16 13.72
N ILE A 205 -10.63 6.07 13.46
CA ILE A 205 -11.17 4.70 13.64
C ILE A 205 -11.10 4.25 15.10
N SER A 206 -10.20 4.84 15.90
CA SER A 206 -10.24 4.65 17.36
C SER A 206 -11.57 5.10 17.98
N GLY A 207 -12.30 6.03 17.35
CA GLY A 207 -13.61 6.51 17.82
C GLY A 207 -14.78 5.61 17.39
N SER A 208 -14.76 5.08 16.16
CA SER A 208 -15.86 4.24 15.64
C SER A 208 -15.83 2.80 16.15
N CYS A 209 -14.65 2.17 16.29
CA CYS A 209 -14.57 0.76 16.64
C CYS A 209 -14.86 0.48 18.12
N LYS A 210 -14.62 1.46 19.02
CA LYS A 210 -15.13 1.40 20.41
C LYS A 210 -16.66 1.30 20.47
N SER A 211 -17.36 1.81 19.45
CA SER A 211 -18.82 1.71 19.34
C SER A 211 -19.30 0.37 18.77
N SER A 212 -18.47 -0.40 18.08
CA SER A 212 -18.83 -1.71 17.51
C SER A 212 -18.40 -2.88 18.39
N GLU A 213 -17.18 -2.87 18.94
CA GLU A 213 -16.69 -3.93 19.86
C GLU A 213 -17.45 -3.94 21.19
N GLY A 214 -17.82 -2.78 21.74
CA GLY A 214 -18.65 -2.71 22.95
C GLY A 214 -20.10 -3.19 22.79
N ARG A 215 -20.48 -3.69 21.60
CA ARG A 215 -21.81 -4.23 21.30
C ARG A 215 -21.81 -5.70 20.90
N GLU A 216 -20.65 -6.28 20.62
CA GLU A 216 -20.47 -7.75 20.53
C GLU A 216 -20.31 -8.39 21.92
N ASP A 217 -19.86 -7.63 22.93
CA ASP A 217 -19.79 -8.10 24.33
C ASP A 217 -21.18 -8.17 25.05
N ILE A 218 -22.28 -7.89 24.34
CA ILE A 218 -23.67 -7.89 24.86
C ILE A 218 -24.55 -8.94 24.16
N LEU A 219 -23.96 -9.84 23.36
CA LEU A 219 -24.64 -11.03 22.79
C LEU A 219 -23.90 -12.30 23.19
#